data_AF-A0A946EEC0-F1
#
_entry.id   AF-A0A946EEC0-F1
#
_cell.length_a   1.000
_cell.length_b   1.000
_cell.length_c   1.000
_cell.angle_alpha   90.00
_cell.angle_beta   90.00
_cell.angle_gamma   90.00
#
_symmetry.space_group_name_H-M   'P 1'
#
loop_
_entity.id
_entity.type
_entity.pdbx_description
1 polymer ?
#
loop_
_entity_poly.entity_id
_entity_poly.type
_entity_poly.pdbx_seq_one_letter_code
_entity_poly.pdbx_strand_id
1 'polypeptide(L)' 'MSSIERMPTNLRPLLILEALGESSSPMNPTEIGRAIGLPKQTVHRVCATLVEQGFL' A
#
# COMPACT_ATOMS: atom_id res chain seq x y z
N MET A 1 -12.38 1.82 16.69
CA MET A 1 -11.93 0.72 15.82
C MET A 1 -11.66 1.30 14.45
N SER A 2 -10.39 1.37 14.03
CA SER A 2 -10.01 1.97 12.75
C SER A 2 -10.61 1.17 11.58
N SER A 3 -11.25 1.86 10.64
CA SER A 3 -11.90 1.26 9.45
C SER A 3 -10.96 0.39 8.61
N ILE A 4 -9.64 0.49 8.84
CA ILE A 4 -8.58 -0.23 8.12
C ILE A 4 -8.54 -1.72 8.46
N GLU A 5 -8.92 -2.15 9.67
CA GLU A 5 -8.94 -3.58 10.04
C GLU A 5 -9.98 -4.38 9.24
N ARG A 6 -11.05 -3.73 8.77
CA ARG A 6 -12.11 -4.35 7.98
C ARG A 6 -11.92 -4.20 6.47
N MET A 7 -10.76 -3.70 6.04
CA MET A 7 -10.50 -3.47 4.62
C MET A 7 -10.30 -4.78 3.86
N PRO A 8 -11.12 -5.03 2.81
CA PRO A 8 -10.91 -6.16 1.91
C PRO A 8 -9.49 -6.20 1.36
N THR A 9 -8.91 -7.39 1.31
CA THR A 9 -7.52 -7.61 0.87
C THR A 9 -7.28 -7.14 -0.57
N ASN A 10 -8.28 -7.23 -1.43
CA ASN A 10 -8.25 -6.80 -2.83
C ASN A 10 -8.21 -5.27 -3.01
N LEU A 11 -8.62 -4.48 -2.01
CA LEU A 11 -8.55 -3.02 -2.09
C LEU A 11 -7.18 -2.45 -1.67
N ARG A 12 -6.39 -3.22 -0.91
CA ARG A 12 -5.07 -2.78 -0.41
C ARG A 12 -4.08 -2.43 -1.54
N PRO A 13 -4.00 -3.20 -2.65
CA PRO A 13 -3.17 -2.82 -3.79
C PRO A 13 -3.61 -1.50 -4.43
N LEU A 14 -4.92 -1.27 -4.55
CA LEU A 14 -5.45 -0.04 -5.15
C LEU A 14 -5.09 1.21 -4.34
N LEU A 15 -5.18 1.14 -3.00
CA LEU A 15 -4.79 2.23 -2.11
C LEU A 15 -3.28 2.51 -2.15
N ILE A 16 -2.46 1.47 -2.32
CA ILE A 16 -1.01 1.63 -2.50
C ILE A 16 -0.73 2.36 -3.82
N LEU A 17 -1.40 1.98 -4.90
CA LEU A 17 -1.25 2.62 -6.21
C LEU A 17 -1.75 4.07 -6.19
N GLU A 18 -2.85 4.35 -5.50
CA GLU A 18 -3.37 5.70 -5.29
C GLU A 18 -2.36 6.58 -4.54
N ALA A 19 -1.86 6.12 -3.38
CA ALA A 19 -0.86 6.85 -2.61
C ALA A 19 0.42 7.14 -3.40
N LEU A 20 0.85 6.19 -4.24
CA LEU A 20 1.99 6.38 -5.13
C LEU A 20 1.70 7.38 -6.26
N GLY A 21 0.50 7.34 -6.84
CA GLY A 21 0.08 8.26 -7.91
C GLY A 21 -0.14 9.69 -7.42
N GLU A 22 -0.56 9.87 -6.16
CA GLU A 22 -0.70 11.19 -5.53
C GLU A 22 0.64 11.78 -5.06
N SER A 23 1.64 10.94 -4.83
CA SER A 23 2.95 11.40 -4.37
C SER A 23 3.75 12.02 -5.51
N SER A 24 4.27 13.22 -5.28
CA SER A 24 5.22 13.89 -6.18
C SER A 24 6.64 13.33 -6.12
N SER A 25 6.87 12.30 -5.30
CA SER A 25 8.21 11.78 -5.00
C SER A 25 8.17 10.26 -4.80
N PRO A 26 9.28 9.54 -5.08
CA PRO A 26 9.36 8.12 -4.77
C PRO A 26 9.05 7.85 -3.30
N MET A 27 8.24 6.82 -3.02
CA MET A 27 7.92 6.40 -1.66
C MET A 27 8.45 4.99 -1.39
N ASN A 28 8.98 4.77 -0.19
CA ASN A 28 9.31 3.43 0.27
C ASN A 28 8.10 2.75 0.96
N PRO A 29 8.08 1.41 1.11
CA PRO A 29 6.95 0.70 1.70
C PRO A 29 6.55 1.15 3.11
N THR A 30 7.49 1.68 3.90
CA THR A 30 7.17 2.19 5.24
C THR A 30 6.44 3.52 5.18
N GLU A 31 6.81 4.40 4.24
CA GLU A 31 6.14 5.67 3.99
C GLU A 31 4.73 5.45 3.45
N ILE A 32 4.57 4.53 2.48
CA ILE A 32 3.26 4.15 1.95
C ILE A 32 2.35 3.70 3.09
N GLY A 33 2.81 2.78 3.94
CA GLY A 33 2.02 2.28 5.06
C GLY A 33 1.60 3.35 6.06
N ARG A 34 2.45 4.35 6.31
CA ARG A 34 2.10 5.51 7.14
C ARG A 34 1.05 6.39 6.47
N ALA A 35 1.15 6.61 5.16
CA ALA A 35 0.23 7.46 4.41
C ALA A 35 -1.20 6.90 4.39
N ILE A 36 -1.36 5.59 4.19
CA ILE A 36 -2.69 4.94 4.08
C ILE A 36 -3.10 4.16 5.33
N GLY A 37 -2.31 4.24 6.40
CA GLY A 37 -2.58 3.60 7.71
C GLY A 37 -2.53 2.07 7.71
N LEU A 38 -1.87 1.44 6.74
CA LEU A 38 -1.72 -0.02 6.70
C LEU A 38 -0.54 -0.51 7.56
N PRO A 39 -0.65 -1.71 8.18
CA PRO A 39 0.46 -2.31 8.91
C PRO A 39 1.69 -2.53 8.02
N LYS A 40 2.89 -2.28 8.55
CA LYS A 40 4.16 -2.43 7.83
C LYS A 40 4.26 -3.78 7.12
N GLN A 41 4.00 -4.88 7.83
CA GLN A 41 4.07 -6.24 7.26
C GLN A 41 3.09 -6.44 6.08
N THR A 42 1.91 -5.82 6.13
CA THR A 42 0.92 -5.88 5.04
C THR A 42 1.43 -5.15 3.81
N VAL A 43 1.95 -3.94 3.98
CA VAL A 43 2.42 -3.12 2.85
C VAL A 43 3.61 -3.76 2.16
N HIS A 44 4.59 -4.26 2.92
CA HIS A 44 5.73 -4.99 2.34
C HIS A 44 5.29 -6.17 1.48
N ARG A 45 4.33 -6.98 1.97
CA ARG A 45 3.81 -8.12 1.21
C ARG A 45 3.09 -7.68 -0.08
N VAL A 46 2.25 -6.66 0.00
CA VAL A 46 1.48 -6.19 -1.17
C VAL A 46 2.40 -5.53 -2.19
N CYS A 47 3.39 -4.72 -1.77
CA CYS A 47 4.39 -4.16 -2.66
C CYS A 47 5.21 -5.25 -3.36
N ALA A 48 5.63 -6.29 -2.65
CA ALA A 48 6.34 -7.43 -3.26
C ALA A 48 5.49 -8.10 -4.35
N THR A 49 4.21 -8.36 -4.07
CA THR A 49 3.28 -8.90 -5.08
C THR A 49 3.11 -7.96 -6.26
N LEU A 50 2.97 -6.65 -6.03
CA LEU A 50 2.81 -5.68 -7.12
C LEU A 50 4.05 -5.60 -8.03
N VAL A 51 5.26 -5.71 -7.46
CA VAL A 51 6.52 -5.80 -8.23
C VAL A 51 6.58 -7.10 -9.03
N GLU A 52 6.27 -8.25 -8.40
CA GLU A 52 6.25 -9.56 -9.09
C GLU A 52 5.27 -9.59 -10.27
N GLN A 53 4.18 -8.84 -10.17
CA GLN A 53 3.15 -8.74 -11.22
C GLN A 53 3.41 -7.59 -12.22
N GLY A 54 4.46 -6.79 -12.04
CA GLY A 54 4.85 -5.71 -12.96
C GLY A 54 4.03 -4.42 -12.86
N PHE A 55 3.38 -4.17 -11.72
CA PHE A 55 2.67 -2.90 -11.45
C PHE A 55 3.58 -1.82 -10.84
N LEU A 56 4.64 -2.22 -10.13
CA LEU A 56 5.64 -1.35 -9.48
C LEU A 56 7.05 -1.63 -9.99
#